data_AF-A0AAD3DIS7-F1
#
_entry.id   AF-A0AAD3DIS7-F1
#
_cell.length_a   1.000
_cell.length_b   1.000
_cell.length_c   1.000
_cell.angle_alpha   90.00
_cell.angle_beta   90.00
_cell.angle_gamma   90.00
#
_symmetry.space_group_name_H-M   'P 1'
#
loop_
_entity.id
_entity.type
_entity.pdbx_description
1 polymer ?
#
loop_
_entity_poly.entity_id
_entity_poly.type
_entity_poly.pdbx_seq_one_letter_code
_entity_poly.pdbx_strand_id
1 'polypeptide(L)'
;GQQQQGQRERERRRRVVYSVGGFAAVHEVAVSENYYVLLQPPVHPEVLPYLLGEESALGCLRWREGEEAVLHVVPRPGSGAERRGEQPLRLPLRPALFAYHLVNAFEGAPDPSTGSSSSPSLPHPSSPPPEDGWTTTYSASSAAAPPAAAAAEGGGGGGVSSSHVVITLDAVVYDRLPAAVGGWQPHQRHARAEEAGGDAGWRPRLQRLHLHLASRTVTPLPTPAPPRHPHLELPAFNTAYTARPYRYVYGCSPDFSDASCGLSKADLTTRQSQRWCPGPGYLCSQPTFVPRRPAAAANHTG
;
A
#
# COMPACT_ATOMS: atom_id res chain seq x y z
N GLY A 1 22.92 -40.08 -13.61
CA GLY A 1 23.38 -39.16 -14.66
C GLY A 1 22.23 -38.42 -15.32
N GLN A 2 21.39 -39.11 -16.10
CA GLN A 2 20.35 -38.48 -16.93
C GLN A 2 19.14 -37.93 -16.16
N GLN A 3 18.79 -38.49 -14.99
CA GLN A 3 17.68 -37.96 -14.17
C GLN A 3 18.00 -36.60 -13.50
N GLN A 4 19.27 -36.31 -13.21
CA GLN A 4 19.67 -34.99 -12.67
C GLN A 4 19.80 -33.92 -13.75
N GLN A 5 20.05 -34.29 -15.01
CA GLN A 5 20.04 -33.37 -16.15
C GLN A 5 18.61 -32.96 -16.54
N GLY A 6 17.64 -33.88 -16.51
CA GLY A 6 16.23 -33.55 -16.73
C GLY A 6 15.56 -32.72 -15.62
N GLN A 7 16.11 -32.74 -14.40
CA GLN A 7 15.67 -31.86 -13.30
C GLN A 7 16.26 -30.46 -13.39
N ARG A 8 17.49 -30.31 -13.91
CA ARG A 8 18.15 -28.99 -14.10
C ARG A 8 17.59 -28.19 -15.28
N GLU A 9 16.98 -28.84 -16.27
CA GLU A 9 16.26 -28.16 -17.36
C GLU A 9 14.88 -27.60 -16.97
N ARG A 10 14.33 -27.99 -15.80
CA ARG A 10 12.99 -27.61 -15.36
C ARG A 10 12.88 -26.33 -14.53
N GLU A 11 13.99 -25.70 -14.19
CA GLU A 11 13.99 -24.40 -13.51
C GLU A 11 14.28 -23.25 -14.49
N ARG A 12 13.63 -23.27 -15.66
CA ARG A 12 13.63 -22.12 -16.56
C ARG A 12 12.91 -20.98 -15.83
N ARG A 13 13.67 -20.06 -15.21
CA ARG A 13 13.12 -18.80 -14.68
C ARG A 13 12.27 -18.16 -15.77
N ARG A 14 10.95 -18.23 -15.62
CA ARG A 14 10.03 -17.65 -16.59
C ARG A 14 10.20 -16.14 -16.53
N ARG A 15 10.59 -15.54 -17.65
CA ARG A 15 10.81 -14.10 -17.79
C ARG A 15 9.62 -13.49 -18.49
N VAL A 16 8.98 -12.52 -17.86
CA VAL A 16 8.04 -11.60 -18.52
C VAL A 16 8.78 -10.31 -18.82
N VAL A 17 8.63 -9.81 -20.03
CA VAL A 17 9.14 -8.51 -20.45
C VAL A 17 7.92 -7.64 -20.73
N TYR A 18 7.79 -6.55 -19.99
CA TYR A 18 6.72 -5.58 -20.14
C TYR A 18 7.33 -4.19 -20.24
N SER A 19 7.01 -3.49 -21.33
CA SER A 19 7.47 -2.13 -21.56
C SER A 19 6.42 -1.14 -21.08
N VAL A 20 6.81 -0.26 -20.17
CA VAL A 20 6.03 0.92 -19.78
C VAL A 20 6.34 2.06 -20.77
N GLY A 21 5.33 2.87 -21.09
CA GLY A 21 5.51 4.03 -21.95
C GLY A 21 6.08 5.22 -21.16
N GLY A 22 7.05 5.93 -21.72
CA GLY A 22 7.66 7.09 -21.08
C GLY A 22 8.60 6.72 -19.93
N PHE A 23 8.87 7.70 -19.06
CA PHE A 23 9.66 7.49 -17.85
C PHE A 23 8.78 6.93 -16.73
N ALA A 24 9.31 5.98 -15.96
CA ALA A 24 8.62 5.42 -14.81
C ALA A 24 9.59 5.28 -13.63
N ALA A 25 9.39 6.10 -12.60
CA ALA A 25 10.06 5.95 -11.31
C ALA A 25 9.40 4.83 -10.49
N VAL A 26 9.50 3.58 -10.97
CA VAL A 26 8.96 2.42 -10.24
C VAL A 26 9.92 2.09 -9.09
N HIS A 27 9.46 2.29 -7.86
CA HIS A 27 10.24 1.95 -6.66
C HIS A 27 10.00 0.49 -6.20
N GLU A 28 8.73 0.08 -6.14
CA GLU A 28 8.33 -1.26 -5.70
C GLU A 28 7.33 -1.91 -6.65
N VAL A 29 7.15 -3.22 -6.48
CA VAL A 29 6.17 -4.04 -7.18
C VAL A 29 5.35 -4.80 -6.15
N ALA A 30 4.04 -4.64 -6.17
CA ALA A 30 3.13 -5.48 -5.40
C ALA A 30 2.81 -6.78 -6.16
N VAL A 31 2.52 -7.84 -5.42
CA VAL A 31 2.25 -9.17 -5.95
C VAL A 31 0.90 -9.63 -5.43
N SER A 32 -0.04 -9.94 -6.33
CA SER A 32 -1.25 -10.70 -6.02
C SER A 32 -1.09 -12.15 -6.47
N GLU A 33 -2.11 -12.98 -6.27
CA GLU A 33 -2.10 -14.38 -6.71
C GLU A 33 -1.76 -14.52 -8.21
N ASN A 34 -2.35 -13.66 -9.04
CA ASN A 34 -2.28 -13.75 -10.48
C ASN A 34 -1.50 -12.63 -11.17
N TYR A 35 -1.24 -11.49 -10.51
CA TYR A 35 -0.68 -10.29 -11.15
C TYR A 35 0.49 -9.67 -10.37
N TYR A 36 1.39 -9.05 -11.10
CA TYR A 36 2.27 -8.00 -10.60
C TYR A 36 1.57 -6.66 -10.77
N VAL A 37 1.72 -5.77 -9.80
CA VAL A 37 1.15 -4.41 -9.83
C VAL A 37 2.26 -3.40 -9.61
N LEU A 38 2.41 -2.47 -10.55
CA LEU A 38 3.41 -1.41 -10.54
C LEU A 38 2.71 -0.06 -10.63
N LEU A 39 3.18 0.93 -9.87
CA LEU A 39 2.70 2.31 -9.97
C LEU A 39 3.70 3.15 -10.78
N GLN A 40 3.24 3.73 -11.88
CA GLN A 40 3.95 4.77 -12.62
C GLN A 40 3.36 6.14 -12.20
N PRO A 41 4.04 6.91 -11.33
CA PRO A 41 3.61 8.26 -11.00
C PRO A 41 3.90 9.23 -12.18
N PRO A 42 3.23 10.39 -12.26
CA PRO A 42 3.47 11.41 -13.28
C PRO A 42 4.74 12.21 -12.97
N VAL A 43 5.89 11.54 -13.07
CA VAL A 43 7.20 12.09 -12.77
C VAL A 43 8.07 12.02 -14.01
N HIS A 44 8.77 13.10 -14.33
CA HIS A 44 9.64 13.18 -15.51
C HIS A 44 11.02 13.72 -15.13
N PRO A 45 12.11 13.20 -15.71
CA PRO A 45 13.44 13.69 -15.42
C PRO A 45 13.79 14.92 -16.28
N GLU A 46 14.36 15.94 -15.65
CA GLU A 46 15.04 17.05 -16.32
C GLU A 46 16.55 16.78 -16.32
N VAL A 47 17.08 16.30 -17.45
CA VAL A 47 18.44 15.70 -17.47
C VAL A 47 19.58 16.73 -17.44
N LEU A 48 19.32 17.99 -17.84
CA LEU A 48 20.38 19.00 -17.97
C LEU A 48 21.11 19.30 -16.64
N PRO A 49 20.44 19.57 -15.50
CA PRO A 49 21.13 19.82 -14.23
C PRO A 49 22.00 18.64 -13.76
N TYR A 50 21.60 17.40 -14.06
CA TYR A 50 22.42 16.22 -13.76
C TYR A 50 23.70 16.18 -14.60
N LEU A 51 23.59 16.44 -15.91
CA LEU A 51 24.75 16.45 -16.80
C LEU A 51 25.75 17.57 -16.48
N LEU A 52 25.26 18.71 -15.98
CA LEU A 52 26.08 19.84 -15.52
C LEU A 52 26.65 19.65 -14.11
N GLY A 53 26.27 18.58 -13.40
CA GLY A 53 26.71 18.32 -12.03
C GLY A 53 26.07 19.22 -10.97
N GLU A 54 24.96 19.89 -11.30
CA GLU A 54 24.24 20.83 -10.44
C GLU A 54 23.28 20.10 -9.50
N GLU A 55 22.66 19.01 -9.98
CA GLU A 55 21.73 18.20 -9.20
C GLU A 55 22.05 16.70 -9.33
N SER A 56 21.74 15.94 -8.27
CA SER A 56 21.71 14.46 -8.35
C SER A 56 20.61 13.98 -9.31
N ALA A 57 20.74 12.76 -9.84
CA ALA A 57 19.72 12.16 -10.72
C ALA A 57 18.31 12.14 -10.11
N LEU A 58 18.18 11.88 -8.80
CA LEU A 58 16.90 11.99 -8.09
C LEU A 58 16.43 13.45 -7.98
N GLY A 59 17.37 14.36 -7.75
CA GLY A 59 17.11 15.80 -7.69
C GLY A 59 16.49 16.37 -8.95
N CYS A 60 16.73 15.74 -10.11
CA CYS A 60 16.18 16.11 -11.42
C CYS A 60 14.77 15.60 -11.70
N LEU A 61 14.15 14.84 -10.79
CA LEU A 61 12.78 14.39 -10.96
C LEU A 61 11.80 15.55 -10.74
N ARG A 62 10.81 15.68 -11.62
CA ARG A 62 9.76 16.70 -11.56
C ARG A 62 8.39 16.06 -11.61
N TRP A 63 7.49 16.53 -10.77
CA TRP A 63 6.07 16.18 -10.84
C TRP A 63 5.41 16.89 -12.03
N ARG A 64 4.54 16.20 -12.76
CA ARG A 64 3.73 16.80 -13.83
C ARG A 64 2.29 16.96 -13.39
N GLU A 65 1.88 18.21 -13.28
CA GLU A 65 0.51 18.57 -12.91
C GLU A 65 -0.48 18.21 -14.02
N GLY A 66 -1.65 17.71 -13.61
CA GLY A 66 -2.72 17.33 -14.53
C GLY A 66 -2.50 16.00 -15.26
N GLU A 67 -1.30 15.41 -15.19
CA GLU A 67 -1.07 14.04 -15.64
C GLU A 67 -1.57 13.02 -14.59
N GLU A 68 -2.01 11.86 -15.07
CA GLU A 68 -2.48 10.78 -14.22
C GLU A 68 -1.34 9.86 -13.77
N ALA A 69 -1.48 9.27 -12.59
CA ALA A 69 -0.70 8.09 -12.26
C ALA A 69 -1.29 6.88 -12.98
N VAL A 70 -0.46 5.87 -13.29
CA VAL A 70 -0.91 4.65 -13.98
C VAL A 70 -0.52 3.43 -13.16
N LEU A 71 -1.50 2.60 -12.84
CA LEU A 71 -1.25 1.27 -12.29
C LEU A 71 -1.13 0.26 -13.44
N HIS A 72 0.03 -0.37 -13.56
CA HIS A 72 0.28 -1.43 -14.51
C HIS A 72 0.01 -2.77 -13.85
N VAL A 73 -0.95 -3.52 -14.37
CA VAL A 73 -1.35 -4.84 -13.87
C VAL A 73 -0.88 -5.89 -14.88
N VAL A 74 0.13 -6.67 -14.51
CA VAL A 74 0.83 -7.58 -15.42
C VAL A 74 0.60 -9.03 -14.96
N PRO A 75 -0.01 -9.90 -15.78
CA PRO A 75 -0.17 -11.31 -15.44
C PRO A 75 1.18 -11.97 -15.10
N ARG A 76 1.21 -12.68 -13.97
CA ARG A 76 2.40 -13.37 -13.48
C ARG A 76 2.68 -14.63 -14.30
N PRO A 77 3.96 -14.94 -14.56
CA PRO A 77 4.31 -16.23 -15.14
C PRO A 77 3.79 -17.39 -14.29
N GLY A 78 3.12 -18.34 -14.93
CA GLY A 78 2.55 -19.53 -14.30
C GLY A 78 1.28 -19.28 -13.51
N SER A 79 0.69 -18.08 -13.55
CA SER A 79 -0.57 -17.80 -12.85
C SER A 79 -1.81 -18.27 -13.62
N GLY A 80 -2.97 -18.21 -12.97
CA GLY A 80 -4.26 -18.43 -13.63
C GLY A 80 -4.53 -17.39 -14.72
N ALA A 81 -4.16 -16.13 -14.49
CA ALA A 81 -4.32 -15.07 -15.49
C ALA A 81 -3.47 -15.31 -16.76
N GLU A 82 -2.22 -15.74 -16.61
CA GLU A 82 -1.39 -16.13 -17.78
C GLU A 82 -2.03 -17.31 -18.53
N ARG A 83 -2.49 -18.35 -17.81
CA ARG A 83 -3.15 -19.52 -18.44
C ARG A 83 -4.42 -19.16 -19.20
N ARG A 84 -5.14 -18.12 -18.75
CA ARG A 84 -6.31 -17.56 -19.44
C ARG A 84 -5.95 -16.66 -20.62
N GLY A 85 -4.66 -16.42 -20.87
CA GLY A 85 -4.21 -15.55 -21.97
C GLY A 85 -4.45 -14.07 -21.73
N GLU A 86 -4.65 -13.65 -20.48
CA GLU A 86 -4.86 -12.26 -20.14
C GLU A 86 -3.65 -11.41 -20.51
N GLN A 87 -3.91 -10.17 -20.91
CA GLN A 87 -2.88 -9.22 -21.32
C GLN A 87 -2.63 -8.19 -20.21
N PRO A 88 -1.42 -7.59 -20.14
CA PRO A 88 -1.16 -6.48 -19.23
C PRO A 88 -2.17 -5.34 -19.39
N LEU A 89 -2.66 -4.82 -18.26
CA LEU A 89 -3.60 -3.70 -18.21
C LEU A 89 -2.89 -2.45 -17.70
N ARG A 90 -3.35 -1.30 -18.20
CA ARG A 90 -2.98 0.04 -17.70
C ARG A 90 -4.23 0.64 -17.10
N LEU A 91 -4.18 0.98 -15.83
CA LEU A 91 -5.30 1.52 -15.07
C LEU A 91 -4.96 2.96 -14.66
N PRO A 92 -5.55 3.97 -15.32
CA PRO A 92 -5.46 5.36 -14.90
C PRO A 92 -5.93 5.56 -13.45
N LEU A 93 -5.19 6.38 -12.69
CA LEU A 93 -5.50 6.73 -11.31
C LEU A 93 -5.59 8.26 -11.17
N ARG A 94 -6.78 8.73 -10.77
CA ARG A 94 -7.09 10.14 -10.53
C ARG A 94 -7.78 10.31 -9.16
N PRO A 95 -7.40 11.32 -8.34
CA PRO A 95 -6.22 12.16 -8.51
C PRO A 95 -4.92 11.33 -8.54
N ALA A 96 -3.88 11.86 -9.19
CA ALA A 96 -2.60 11.16 -9.28
C ALA A 96 -1.97 11.02 -7.89
N LEU A 97 -1.27 9.92 -7.67
CA LEU A 97 -0.58 9.62 -6.42
C LEU A 97 0.84 9.17 -6.73
N PHE A 98 1.75 9.45 -5.79
CA PHE A 98 3.08 8.86 -5.74
C PHE A 98 3.12 7.81 -4.63
N ALA A 99 3.83 6.69 -4.84
CA ALA A 99 4.12 5.74 -3.78
C ALA A 99 5.56 5.25 -3.93
N TYR A 100 6.32 5.30 -2.82
CA TYR A 100 7.49 4.45 -2.72
C TYR A 100 7.05 3.03 -2.46
N HIS A 101 6.30 2.83 -1.36
CA HIS A 101 6.04 1.51 -0.85
C HIS A 101 4.64 1.00 -1.20
N LEU A 102 4.60 -0.14 -1.87
CA LEU A 102 3.39 -0.92 -2.11
C LEU A 102 3.35 -2.03 -1.05
N VAL A 103 2.39 -1.95 -0.13
CA VAL A 103 2.36 -2.78 1.08
C VAL A 103 2.02 -4.23 0.76
N ASN A 104 0.84 -4.46 0.16
CA ASN A 104 0.38 -5.80 -0.22
C ASN A 104 -0.73 -5.66 -1.27
N ALA A 105 -0.90 -6.70 -2.10
CA ALA A 105 -2.01 -6.78 -3.05
C ALA A 105 -2.64 -8.16 -3.01
N PHE A 106 -3.97 -8.26 -3.10
CA PHE A 106 -4.65 -9.55 -3.14
C PHE A 106 -5.93 -9.48 -3.96
N GLU A 107 -6.33 -10.62 -4.51
CA GLU A 107 -7.51 -10.75 -5.35
C GLU A 107 -8.70 -11.25 -4.54
N GLY A 108 -9.89 -10.73 -4.86
CA GLY A 108 -11.12 -11.16 -4.23
C GLY A 108 -12.29 -10.25 -4.58
N ALA A 109 -13.47 -10.59 -4.08
CA ALA A 109 -14.56 -9.64 -4.05
C ALA A 109 -14.16 -8.45 -3.16
N PRO A 110 -14.58 -7.21 -3.50
CA PRO A 110 -14.37 -6.07 -2.62
C PRO A 110 -15.01 -6.36 -1.26
N ASP A 111 -14.25 -6.15 -0.19
CA ASP A 111 -14.71 -6.42 1.17
C ASP A 111 -16.01 -5.63 1.45
N PRO A 112 -17.15 -6.28 1.76
CA PRO A 112 -18.42 -5.59 1.98
C PRO A 112 -18.37 -4.61 3.16
N SER A 113 -17.42 -4.77 4.10
CA SER A 113 -17.20 -3.82 5.20
C SER A 113 -16.61 -2.47 4.73
N THR A 114 -16.08 -2.41 3.51
CA THR A 114 -15.52 -1.17 2.94
C THR A 114 -16.56 -0.25 2.29
N GLY A 115 -17.83 -0.69 2.20
CA GLY A 115 -18.95 0.09 1.66
C GLY A 115 -20.10 0.35 2.64
N SER A 116 -20.05 -0.21 3.86
CA SER A 116 -21.08 0.01 4.88
C SER A 116 -20.51 0.83 6.03
N SER A 117 -21.11 1.98 6.32
CA SER A 117 -20.82 2.84 7.47
C SER A 117 -21.20 2.21 8.82
N SER A 118 -21.62 0.94 8.86
CA SER A 118 -21.97 0.26 10.11
C SER A 118 -20.74 -0.36 10.77
N SER A 119 -20.13 0.42 11.68
CA SER A 119 -19.21 -0.14 12.67
C SER A 119 -20.00 -0.97 13.68
N PRO A 120 -19.67 -2.25 13.95
CA PRO A 120 -20.20 -2.92 15.12
C PRO A 120 -19.62 -2.22 16.37
N SER A 121 -20.50 -1.64 17.19
CA SER A 121 -20.13 -1.05 18.47
C SER A 121 -19.60 -2.14 19.41
N LEU A 122 -18.28 -2.12 19.65
CA LEU A 122 -17.72 -2.85 20.79
C LEU A 122 -17.98 -2.07 22.08
N PRO A 123 -18.16 -2.75 23.22
CA PRO A 123 -18.33 -2.09 24.51
C PRO A 123 -17.11 -1.21 24.82
N HIS A 124 -17.38 0.01 25.26
CA HIS A 124 -16.38 0.92 25.80
C HIS A 124 -15.64 0.21 26.95
N PRO A 125 -14.29 0.12 26.96
CA PRO A 125 -13.58 -0.33 28.14
C PRO A 125 -13.84 0.68 29.27
N SER A 126 -14.46 0.22 30.35
CA SER A 126 -14.77 0.98 31.56
C SER A 126 -13.55 1.19 32.48
N SER A 127 -12.34 1.14 31.91
CA SER A 127 -11.09 1.34 32.64
C SER A 127 -10.08 2.06 31.77
N PRO A 128 -9.35 3.06 32.30
CA PRO A 128 -8.28 3.71 31.54
C PRO A 128 -7.22 2.67 31.15
N PRO A 129 -6.61 2.76 29.95
CA PRO A 129 -5.51 1.88 29.58
C PRO A 129 -4.33 2.10 30.54
N PRO A 130 -3.54 1.06 30.84
CA PRO A 130 -2.29 1.21 31.58
C PRO A 130 -1.36 2.22 30.87
N GLU A 131 -0.51 2.91 31.64
CA GLU A 131 0.48 3.87 31.16
C GLU A 131 1.65 3.20 30.41
N ASP A 132 1.35 2.40 29.37
CA ASP A 132 2.34 1.60 28.64
C ASP A 132 2.94 2.35 27.43
N GLY A 133 2.78 3.68 27.36
CA GLY A 133 3.36 4.53 26.31
C GLY A 133 2.72 4.43 24.92
N TRP A 134 1.59 3.74 24.77
CA TRP A 134 0.82 3.67 23.52
C TRP A 134 -0.36 4.63 23.55
N THR A 135 -0.49 5.47 22.52
CA THR A 135 -1.70 6.29 22.31
C THR A 135 -2.61 5.62 21.29
N THR A 136 -3.84 5.31 21.70
CA THR A 136 -4.89 4.78 20.81
C THR A 136 -5.78 5.93 20.35
N THR A 137 -6.01 6.05 19.04
CA THR A 137 -6.95 7.04 18.50
C THR A 137 -8.21 6.34 18.00
N TYR A 138 -9.37 6.81 18.44
CA TYR A 138 -10.68 6.34 17.96
C TYR A 138 -11.27 7.37 16.99
N SER A 139 -11.75 6.92 15.83
CA SER A 139 -12.62 7.72 14.96
C SER A 139 -14.07 7.32 15.27
N ALA A 140 -14.80 8.16 16.01
CA ALA A 140 -16.22 7.93 16.24
C ALA A 140 -17.02 8.39 15.01
N SER A 141 -17.82 7.49 14.42
CA SER A 141 -18.98 7.87 13.60
C SER A 141 -20.21 7.67 14.47
N SER A 142 -20.99 8.72 14.69
CA SER A 142 -22.22 8.64 15.48
C SER A 142 -23.35 8.01 14.66
N ALA A 143 -23.91 6.90 15.11
CA ALA A 143 -25.28 6.51 14.74
C ALA A 143 -25.92 5.57 15.78
N ALA A 144 -27.24 5.71 15.90
CA ALA A 144 -28.14 5.07 16.87
C ALA A 144 -28.29 3.54 16.69
N ALA A 145 -28.90 2.91 17.71
CA ALA A 145 -28.98 1.46 17.95
C ALA A 145 -29.71 0.63 16.84
N PRO A 146 -29.38 -0.68 16.68
CA PRO A 146 -29.83 -1.54 15.58
C PRO A 146 -31.08 -2.39 15.92
N PRO A 147 -31.76 -3.00 14.94
CA PRO A 147 -32.48 -4.26 15.13
C PRO A 147 -31.59 -5.48 14.82
N ALA A 148 -31.99 -6.63 15.39
CA ALA A 148 -31.20 -7.83 15.59
C ALA A 148 -30.78 -8.60 14.30
N ALA A 149 -29.64 -9.29 14.42
CA ALA A 149 -28.97 -10.09 13.40
C ALA A 149 -29.72 -11.38 13.02
N ALA A 150 -29.64 -11.76 11.75
CA ALA A 150 -29.93 -13.10 11.27
C ALA A 150 -28.63 -13.73 10.72
N ALA A 151 -28.33 -14.92 11.22
CA ALA A 151 -27.21 -15.76 10.79
C ALA A 151 -27.46 -16.34 9.38
N ALA A 152 -26.39 -16.54 8.61
CA ALA A 152 -26.40 -17.46 7.49
C ALA A 152 -25.06 -18.20 7.41
N GLU A 153 -25.16 -19.52 7.56
CA GLU A 153 -24.12 -20.52 7.41
C GLU A 153 -23.82 -20.82 5.92
N GLY A 154 -22.63 -21.41 5.69
CA GLY A 154 -22.50 -22.61 4.86
C GLY A 154 -22.35 -22.48 3.33
N GLY A 155 -21.12 -22.68 2.86
CA GLY A 155 -20.79 -23.62 1.77
C GLY A 155 -21.11 -23.23 0.31
N GLY A 156 -20.08 -23.24 -0.54
CA GLY A 156 -20.28 -23.26 -2.00
C GLY A 156 -19.01 -22.95 -2.79
N GLY A 157 -18.28 -24.00 -3.18
CA GLY A 157 -17.26 -23.91 -4.22
C GLY A 157 -17.93 -23.57 -5.56
N GLY A 158 -17.70 -22.35 -6.05
CA GLY A 158 -18.17 -21.88 -7.34
C GLY A 158 -17.01 -21.20 -8.07
N GLY A 159 -16.70 -21.67 -9.28
CA GLY A 159 -15.75 -21.01 -10.16
C GLY A 159 -16.14 -19.56 -10.38
N VAL A 160 -15.27 -18.64 -9.96
CA VAL A 160 -15.50 -17.21 -10.11
C VAL A 160 -15.50 -16.88 -11.61
N SER A 161 -16.66 -16.51 -12.13
CA SER A 161 -16.81 -15.90 -13.44
C SER A 161 -15.90 -14.67 -13.52
N SER A 162 -15.10 -14.57 -14.60
CA SER A 162 -14.04 -13.57 -14.77
C SER A 162 -14.48 -12.10 -14.76
N SER A 163 -15.79 -11.81 -14.62
CA SER A 163 -16.35 -10.47 -14.72
C SER A 163 -16.22 -9.60 -13.45
N HIS A 164 -15.68 -10.12 -12.34
CA HIS A 164 -15.65 -9.40 -11.05
C HIS A 164 -14.33 -9.49 -10.26
N VAL A 165 -13.19 -9.75 -10.92
CA VAL A 165 -11.90 -9.74 -10.21
C VAL A 165 -11.53 -8.30 -9.85
N VAL A 166 -11.47 -8.02 -8.55
CA VAL A 166 -10.93 -6.79 -7.98
C VAL A 166 -9.61 -7.13 -7.31
N ILE A 167 -8.56 -6.35 -7.58
CA ILE A 167 -7.34 -6.39 -6.79
C ILE A 167 -7.46 -5.31 -5.72
N THR A 168 -7.39 -5.71 -4.45
CA THR A 168 -7.18 -4.77 -3.34
C THR A 168 -5.69 -4.53 -3.21
N LEU A 169 -5.25 -3.28 -3.39
CA LEU A 169 -3.87 -2.83 -3.24
C LEU A 169 -3.80 -1.86 -2.06
N ASP A 170 -2.93 -2.15 -1.10
CA ASP A 170 -2.57 -1.20 -0.05
C ASP A 170 -1.19 -0.60 -0.35
N ALA A 171 -1.06 0.71 -0.23
CA ALA A 171 0.18 1.45 -0.51
C ALA A 171 0.36 2.60 0.48
N VAL A 172 1.62 2.99 0.72
CA VAL A 172 1.95 4.27 1.35
C VAL A 172 2.05 5.32 0.25
N VAL A 173 1.13 6.27 0.25
CA VAL A 173 0.97 7.23 -0.84
C VAL A 173 1.25 8.66 -0.39
N TYR A 174 1.63 9.47 -1.36
CA TYR A 174 1.80 10.92 -1.30
C TYR A 174 0.96 11.54 -2.42
N ASP A 175 0.45 12.74 -2.19
CA ASP A 175 -0.35 13.45 -3.20
C ASP A 175 0.51 14.05 -4.32
N ARG A 176 1.83 14.08 -4.14
CA ARG A 176 2.84 14.61 -5.08
C ARG A 176 4.17 13.87 -4.94
N LEU A 177 5.14 14.24 -5.77
CA LEU A 177 6.53 13.81 -5.60
C LEU A 177 7.05 14.20 -4.20
N PRO A 178 7.55 13.26 -3.37
CA PRO A 178 7.96 13.56 -2.01
C PRO A 178 9.15 14.53 -1.96
N ALA A 179 9.13 15.45 -1.00
CA ALA A 179 10.14 16.51 -0.90
C ALA A 179 11.58 16.01 -0.63
N ALA A 180 11.72 14.78 -0.12
CA ALA A 180 13.02 14.12 0.04
C ALA A 180 13.69 13.69 -1.28
N VAL A 181 12.96 13.76 -2.41
CA VAL A 181 13.49 13.52 -3.76
C VAL A 181 14.27 14.75 -4.22
N GLY A 182 15.52 14.80 -3.78
CA GLY A 182 16.51 15.75 -4.25
C GLY A 182 17.45 16.18 -3.14
N GLY A 183 18.73 16.22 -3.48
CA GLY A 183 19.81 16.48 -2.54
C GLY A 183 19.52 17.67 -1.63
N TRP A 184 19.92 17.53 -0.37
CA TRP A 184 19.81 18.56 0.65
C TRP A 184 20.78 19.71 0.32
N GLN A 185 20.32 20.71 -0.44
CA GLN A 185 21.05 21.95 -0.66
C GLN A 185 20.41 23.07 0.18
N PRO A 186 21.11 23.64 1.19
CA PRO A 186 20.53 24.59 2.14
C PRO A 186 19.86 25.82 1.52
N HIS A 187 20.32 26.27 0.36
CA HIS A 187 19.82 27.46 -0.32
C HIS A 187 18.56 27.23 -1.18
N GLN A 188 18.20 25.97 -1.47
CA GLN A 188 17.05 25.63 -2.32
C GLN A 188 15.79 25.23 -1.52
N ARG A 189 15.84 25.33 -0.18
CA ARG A 189 14.76 24.87 0.72
C ARG A 189 13.40 25.50 0.41
N HIS A 190 13.36 26.81 0.17
CA HIS A 190 12.09 27.52 -0.04
C HIS A 190 11.49 27.19 -1.41
N ALA A 191 12.28 27.24 -2.49
CA ALA A 191 11.80 26.93 -3.84
C ALA A 191 11.30 25.49 -3.96
N ARG A 192 12.03 24.50 -3.41
CA ARG A 192 11.61 23.08 -3.44
C ARG A 192 10.42 22.78 -2.53
N ALA A 193 10.28 23.47 -1.38
CA ALA A 193 9.10 23.34 -0.54
C ALA A 193 7.84 23.86 -1.24
N GLU A 194 7.96 24.91 -2.05
CA GLU A 194 6.86 25.40 -2.88
C GLU A 194 6.54 24.45 -4.05
N GLU A 195 7.55 23.91 -4.74
CA GLU A 195 7.35 22.89 -5.81
C GLU A 195 6.74 21.58 -5.30
N ALA A 196 7.11 21.15 -4.09
CA ALA A 196 6.51 20.01 -3.39
C ALA A 196 5.07 20.27 -2.91
N GLY A 197 4.52 21.47 -3.15
CA GLY A 197 3.14 21.84 -2.81
C GLY A 197 2.91 22.02 -1.31
N GLY A 198 3.92 22.47 -0.56
CA GLY A 198 3.84 22.63 0.90
C GLY A 198 3.77 21.28 1.64
N ASP A 199 2.87 21.18 2.62
CA ASP A 199 2.68 19.99 3.48
C ASP A 199 2.35 18.70 2.70
N ALA A 200 1.85 18.79 1.46
CA ALA A 200 1.42 17.65 0.65
C ALA A 200 2.57 16.67 0.31
N GLY A 201 3.79 17.19 0.09
CA GLY A 201 4.98 16.38 -0.18
C GLY A 201 5.55 15.65 1.04
N TRP A 202 4.99 15.87 2.23
CA TRP A 202 5.51 15.39 3.51
C TRP A 202 4.57 14.45 4.26
N ARG A 203 3.37 14.16 3.73
CA ARG A 203 2.33 13.41 4.44
C ARG A 203 2.13 12.00 3.86
N PRO A 204 3.07 11.05 4.10
CA PRO A 204 2.86 9.67 3.69
C PRO A 204 1.67 9.10 4.45
N ARG A 205 0.72 8.50 3.73
CA ARG A 205 -0.45 7.87 4.36
C ARG A 205 -0.69 6.49 3.78
N LEU A 206 -1.21 5.61 4.61
CA LEU A 206 -1.71 4.33 4.14
C LEU A 206 -3.01 4.53 3.36
N GLN A 207 -3.06 4.05 2.13
CA GLN A 207 -4.19 4.17 1.22
C GLN A 207 -4.52 2.81 0.61
N ARG A 208 -5.79 2.42 0.70
CA ARG A 208 -6.33 1.24 0.00
C ARG A 208 -6.92 1.66 -1.34
N LEU A 209 -6.58 0.92 -2.39
CA LEU A 209 -7.07 1.09 -3.76
C LEU A 209 -7.74 -0.20 -4.22
N HIS A 210 -8.91 -0.09 -4.84
CA HIS A 210 -9.57 -1.19 -5.54
C HIS A 210 -9.35 -1.03 -7.04
N LEU A 211 -8.66 -2.00 -7.63
CA LEU A 211 -8.37 -2.04 -9.07
C LEU A 211 -9.41 -2.96 -9.71
N HIS A 212 -10.36 -2.37 -10.42
CA HIS A 212 -11.43 -3.09 -11.10
C HIS A 212 -10.96 -3.45 -12.51
N LEU A 213 -10.51 -4.70 -12.70
CA LEU A 213 -9.84 -5.11 -13.95
C LEU A 213 -10.77 -5.09 -15.17
N ALA A 214 -12.05 -5.45 -14.96
CA ALA A 214 -13.05 -5.48 -16.02
C ALA A 214 -13.43 -4.08 -16.54
N SER A 215 -13.74 -3.14 -15.62
CA SER A 215 -14.07 -1.75 -15.98
C SER A 215 -12.85 -0.88 -16.23
N ARG A 216 -11.65 -1.37 -15.92
CA ARG A 216 -10.37 -0.67 -16.00
C ARG A 216 -10.34 0.63 -15.19
N THR A 217 -10.97 0.61 -14.02
CA THR A 217 -11.04 1.74 -13.11
C THR A 217 -10.32 1.45 -11.82
N VAL A 218 -9.85 2.52 -11.15
CA VAL A 218 -9.26 2.45 -9.82
C VAL A 218 -10.10 3.28 -8.87
N THR A 219 -10.49 2.69 -7.75
CA THR A 219 -11.28 3.37 -6.72
C THR A 219 -10.44 3.47 -5.44
N PRO A 220 -9.96 4.66 -5.07
CA PRO A 220 -9.38 4.87 -3.75
C PRO A 220 -10.47 4.74 -2.69
N LEU A 221 -10.24 3.90 -1.68
CA LEU A 221 -11.15 3.84 -0.54
C LEU A 221 -10.89 5.01 0.41
N PRO A 222 -11.93 5.61 1.02
CA PRO A 222 -11.72 6.65 2.00
C PRO A 222 -10.76 6.19 3.09
N THR A 223 -9.76 7.00 3.40
CA THR A 223 -9.07 6.90 4.69
C THR A 223 -10.04 7.48 5.71
N PRO A 224 -10.34 6.82 6.85
CA PRO A 224 -11.18 7.44 7.87
C PRO A 224 -10.62 8.80 8.27
N ALA A 225 -11.47 9.66 8.84
CA ALA A 225 -11.07 10.97 9.36
C ALA A 225 -9.71 10.86 10.07
N PRO A 226 -8.77 11.78 9.78
CA PRO A 226 -7.37 11.53 10.08
C PRO A 226 -7.23 11.25 11.58
N PRO A 227 -6.63 10.11 11.99
CA PRO A 227 -6.21 9.97 13.37
C PRO A 227 -5.23 11.11 13.69
N ARG A 228 -5.05 11.43 14.98
CA ARG A 228 -4.06 12.43 15.43
C ARG A 228 -2.65 12.16 14.87
N HIS A 229 -2.38 10.94 14.38
CA HIS A 229 -1.12 10.52 13.77
C HIS A 229 -1.37 9.77 12.44
N PRO A 230 -1.61 10.47 11.32
CA PRO A 230 -1.98 9.83 10.05
C PRO A 230 -0.77 9.29 9.27
N HIS A 231 0.45 9.62 9.70
CA HIS A 231 1.64 9.30 8.93
C HIS A 231 2.13 7.88 9.19
N LEU A 232 2.36 7.15 8.11
CA LEU A 232 2.97 5.83 8.12
C LEU A 232 3.94 5.74 6.95
N GLU A 233 5.19 5.38 7.22
CA GLU A 233 6.17 5.05 6.20
C GLU A 233 6.94 3.76 6.56
N LEU A 234 7.75 3.26 5.63
CA LEU A 234 8.55 2.05 5.77
C LEU A 234 7.68 0.88 6.28
N PRO A 235 6.64 0.50 5.52
CA PRO A 235 5.64 -0.43 5.98
C PRO A 235 6.22 -1.83 6.20
N ALA A 236 5.61 -2.56 7.13
CA ALA A 236 5.84 -3.96 7.38
C ALA A 236 4.53 -4.66 7.72
N PHE A 237 4.43 -5.94 7.42
CA PHE A 237 3.27 -6.76 7.77
C PHE A 237 3.71 -8.23 7.92
N ASN A 238 2.78 -9.09 8.32
CA ASN A 238 3.05 -10.53 8.36
C ASN A 238 3.11 -11.10 6.93
N THR A 239 4.32 -11.37 6.44
CA THR A 239 4.58 -11.86 5.08
C THR A 239 4.02 -13.25 4.78
N ALA A 240 3.54 -14.00 5.79
CA ALA A 240 2.71 -15.19 5.57
C ALA A 240 1.38 -14.89 4.83
N TYR A 241 1.01 -13.60 4.75
CA TYR A 241 -0.14 -13.09 4.02
C TYR A 241 0.23 -12.30 2.76
N THR A 242 1.48 -12.38 2.27
CA THR A 242 1.82 -11.82 0.95
C THR A 242 0.89 -12.41 -0.10
N ALA A 243 0.35 -11.55 -0.97
CA ALA A 243 -0.63 -11.93 -1.99
C ALA A 243 -2.00 -12.42 -1.44
N ARG A 244 -2.29 -12.23 -0.15
CA ARG A 244 -3.51 -12.71 0.53
C ARG A 244 -4.17 -11.62 1.38
N PRO A 245 -5.48 -11.72 1.66
CA PRO A 245 -6.15 -10.81 2.60
C PRO A 245 -5.46 -10.81 3.97
N TYR A 246 -5.30 -9.63 4.54
CA TYR A 246 -4.56 -9.40 5.79
C TYR A 246 -5.15 -8.20 6.54
N ARG A 247 -4.81 -8.08 7.82
CA ARG A 247 -5.47 -7.11 8.73
C ARG A 247 -4.56 -6.03 9.29
N TYR A 248 -3.27 -6.29 9.48
CA TYR A 248 -2.39 -5.36 10.21
C TYR A 248 -1.21 -4.91 9.35
N VAL A 249 -1.00 -3.59 9.35
CA VAL A 249 0.19 -2.93 8.81
C VAL A 249 0.92 -2.25 9.96
N TYR A 250 2.23 -2.33 9.94
CA TYR A 250 3.12 -1.62 10.86
C TYR A 250 3.97 -0.66 10.03
N GLY A 251 4.46 0.42 10.63
CA GLY A 251 5.40 1.32 9.95
C GLY A 251 5.97 2.35 10.91
N CYS A 252 6.98 3.07 10.45
CA CYS A 252 7.44 4.24 11.17
C CYS A 252 6.38 5.35 11.04
N SER A 253 6.22 6.16 12.08
CA SER A 253 5.17 7.18 12.16
C SER A 253 5.80 8.51 12.50
N PRO A 254 6.22 9.29 11.48
CA PRO A 254 6.83 10.59 11.69
C PRO A 254 5.79 11.61 12.16
N ASP A 255 6.18 12.42 13.12
CA ASP A 255 5.47 13.61 13.55
C ASP A 255 6.39 14.80 13.36
N PHE A 256 6.05 15.60 12.35
CA PHE A 256 6.86 16.74 11.95
C PHE A 256 6.74 17.91 12.93
N SER A 257 5.70 17.92 13.79
CA SER A 257 5.47 19.02 14.73
C SER A 257 6.46 19.01 15.91
N ASP A 258 6.89 17.82 16.33
CA ASP A 258 7.84 17.63 17.44
C ASP A 258 9.14 16.94 17.02
N ALA A 259 9.33 16.75 15.70
CA ALA A 259 10.48 16.08 15.09
C ALA A 259 10.74 14.67 15.67
N SER A 260 9.68 13.94 16.01
CA SER A 260 9.75 12.56 16.48
C SER A 260 9.37 11.57 15.38
N CYS A 261 9.92 10.36 15.43
CA CYS A 261 9.41 9.24 14.62
C CYS A 261 9.15 8.03 15.51
N GLY A 262 7.88 7.67 15.62
CA GLY A 262 7.41 6.54 16.41
C GLY A 262 7.16 5.30 15.57
N LEU A 263 6.44 4.34 16.13
CA LEU A 263 5.91 3.17 15.43
C LEU A 263 4.38 3.23 15.40
N SER A 264 3.80 2.95 14.24
CA SER A 264 2.35 2.82 14.07
C SER A 264 1.97 1.38 13.77
N LYS A 265 0.83 0.96 14.29
CA LYS A 265 0.10 -0.25 13.91
C LYS A 265 -1.29 0.17 13.43
N ALA A 266 -1.58 -0.10 12.15
CA ALA A 266 -2.89 0.11 11.55
C ALA A 266 -3.66 -1.21 11.45
N ASP A 267 -4.92 -1.19 11.86
CA ASP A 267 -5.91 -2.26 11.64
C ASP A 267 -6.76 -1.89 10.42
N LEU A 268 -6.62 -2.65 9.33
CA LEU A 268 -7.28 -2.37 8.05
C LEU A 268 -8.77 -2.72 8.04
N THR A 269 -9.21 -3.55 9.00
CA THR A 269 -10.61 -3.94 9.14
C THR A 269 -11.37 -2.88 9.92
N THR A 270 -10.89 -2.50 11.10
CA THR A 270 -11.54 -1.48 11.94
C THR A 270 -11.17 -0.06 11.52
N ARG A 271 -10.13 0.07 10.69
CA ARG A 271 -9.52 1.33 10.27
C ARG A 271 -8.96 2.16 11.43
N GLN A 272 -8.63 1.52 12.54
CA GLN A 272 -8.01 2.16 13.71
C GLN A 272 -6.49 2.08 13.64
N SER A 273 -5.81 3.02 14.32
CA SER A 273 -4.36 2.99 14.47
C SER A 273 -3.93 3.21 15.92
N GLN A 274 -2.82 2.59 16.27
CA GLN A 274 -2.12 2.78 17.53
C GLN A 274 -0.73 3.31 17.23
N ARG A 275 -0.29 4.32 17.98
CA ARG A 275 1.07 4.87 17.88
C ARG A 275 1.81 4.70 19.20
N TRP A 276 3.06 4.27 19.09
CA TRP A 276 4.05 4.38 20.16
C TRP A 276 5.09 5.40 19.73
N CYS A 277 5.47 6.31 20.62
CA CYS A 277 6.52 7.29 20.36
C CYS A 277 7.51 7.31 21.54
N PRO A 278 8.81 7.15 21.29
CA PRO A 278 9.84 7.23 22.34
C PRO A 278 10.07 8.65 22.88
N GLY A 279 9.44 9.67 22.28
CA GLY A 279 9.58 11.08 22.63
C GLY A 279 10.46 11.87 21.64
N PRO A 280 10.63 13.19 21.87
CA PRO A 280 11.38 14.07 20.97
C PRO A 280 12.84 13.63 20.77
N GLY A 281 13.37 13.82 19.55
CA GLY A 281 14.77 13.54 19.22
C GLY A 281 15.09 12.07 18.90
N TYR A 282 14.13 11.16 19.04
CA TYR A 282 14.27 9.76 18.67
C TYR A 282 13.60 9.49 17.31
N LEU A 283 14.29 8.72 16.46
CA LEU A 283 13.80 8.30 15.16
C LEU A 283 13.72 6.78 15.05
N CYS A 284 12.49 6.25 14.92
CA CYS A 284 12.28 4.85 14.58
C CYS A 284 12.46 4.62 13.07
N SER A 285 13.19 3.57 12.71
CA SER A 285 13.34 3.09 11.33
C SER A 285 12.28 2.01 10.99
N GLN A 286 12.42 1.35 9.85
CA GLN A 286 11.53 0.30 9.37
C GLN A 286 11.36 -0.81 10.41
N PRO A 287 10.12 -1.08 10.90
CA PRO A 287 9.88 -2.22 11.77
C PRO A 287 9.99 -3.54 10.98
N THR A 288 10.34 -4.61 11.68
CA THR A 288 10.28 -5.98 11.12
C THR A 288 9.28 -6.80 11.93
N PHE A 289 8.28 -7.38 11.24
CA PHE A 289 7.32 -8.26 11.89
C PHE A 289 7.90 -9.67 12.06
N VAL A 290 7.88 -10.19 13.29
CA VAL A 290 8.27 -11.57 13.60
C VAL A 290 7.08 -12.29 14.24
N PRO A 291 6.56 -13.38 13.63
CA PRO A 291 5.45 -14.12 14.22
C PRO A 291 5.91 -14.87 15.48
N ARG A 292 5.12 -14.80 16.56
CA ARG A 292 5.44 -15.42 17.87
C ARG A 292 5.66 -16.93 17.80
N ARG A 293 4.97 -17.60 16.88
CA ARG A 293 5.22 -19.00 16.51
C ARG A 293 5.47 -19.00 15.01
N PRO A 294 6.31 -19.91 14.47
CA PRO A 294 6.32 -20.16 13.04
C PRO A 294 4.86 -20.34 12.63
N ALA A 295 4.39 -19.61 11.62
CA ALA A 295 3.00 -19.71 11.18
C ALA A 295 2.69 -21.20 11.05
N ALA A 296 1.75 -21.70 11.88
CA ALA A 296 1.29 -23.06 11.72
C ALA A 296 0.86 -23.14 10.26
N ALA A 297 1.53 -24.00 9.50
CA ALA A 297 1.10 -24.34 8.15
C ALA A 297 -0.40 -24.57 8.28
N ALA A 298 -1.19 -23.74 7.61
CA ALA A 298 -2.63 -23.92 7.58
C ALA A 298 -2.83 -25.30 6.95
N ASN A 299 -3.04 -26.30 7.79
CA ASN A 299 -3.44 -27.63 7.39
C ASN A 299 -4.80 -27.44 6.73
N HIS A 300 -4.81 -27.43 5.40
CA HIS A 300 -5.98 -27.82 4.64
C HIS A 300 -6.18 -29.32 4.88
N THR A 301 -6.93 -29.63 5.93
CA THR A 301 -7.59 -30.92 6.13
C THR A 301 -8.98 -30.62 6.67
N GLY A 302 -9.99 -30.88 5.84
CA GLY A 302 -11.41 -30.65 6.12
C GLY A 302 -12.13 -30.27 4.84
#